data_AF-A0A4U2ZV70-F1
#
_entry.id   AF-A0A4U2ZV70-F1
#
_cell.length_a   1.000
_cell.length_b   1.000
_cell.length_c   1.000
_cell.angle_alpha   90.00
_cell.angle_beta   90.00
_cell.angle_gamma   90.00
#
_symmetry.space_group_name_H-M   'P 1'
#
loop_
_entity.id
_entity.type
_entity.pdbx_description
1 polymer ?
#
loop_
_entity_poly.entity_id
_entity_poly.type
_entity_poly.pdbx_seq_one_letter_code
_entity_poly.pdbx_strand_id
1 'polypeptide(L)'
;KNKLIRNPQDFIMPLPHMSLVQGEKNVEFLKNRFEALSKNPLFHGMEFSDAPETLKKWLPLIMEGRTPNEPMAATKIDSGTDVNFGALTRMLFDYLQTKNVELNYKHSVENIK
;
A
#
# COMPACT_ATOMS: atom_id res chain seq x y z
N LYS A 1 -23.75 3.80 -15.28
CA LYS A 1 -23.07 3.65 -13.97
C LYS A 1 -24.12 3.56 -12.86
N ASN A 2 -24.09 2.52 -12.01
CA ASN A 2 -25.17 2.17 -11.07
C ASN A 2 -25.21 3.00 -9.76
N LYS A 3 -24.40 4.05 -9.63
CA LYS A 3 -24.34 4.98 -8.47
C LYS A 3 -24.27 4.31 -7.07
N LEU A 4 -23.69 3.11 -6.98
CA LEU A 4 -23.56 2.35 -5.73
C LEU A 4 -22.47 2.90 -4.80
N ILE A 5 -21.43 3.49 -5.37
CA ILE A 5 -20.36 4.17 -4.63
C ILE A 5 -20.66 5.66 -4.65
N ARG A 6 -20.95 6.25 -3.49
CA ARG A 6 -21.24 7.69 -3.36
C ARG A 6 -19.96 8.52 -3.37
N ASN A 7 -19.00 8.16 -2.52
CA ASN A 7 -17.69 8.81 -2.45
C ASN A 7 -16.56 7.75 -2.46
N PRO A 8 -15.85 7.57 -3.58
CA PRO A 8 -14.74 6.61 -3.66
C PRO A 8 -13.62 6.87 -2.65
N GLN A 9 -13.39 8.14 -2.27
CA GLN A 9 -12.33 8.51 -1.31
C GLN A 9 -12.54 7.91 0.08
N ASP A 10 -13.75 7.43 0.40
CA ASP A 10 -14.04 6.75 1.67
C ASP A 10 -13.28 5.43 1.81
N PHE A 11 -12.90 4.78 0.70
CA PHE A 11 -12.22 3.49 0.73
C PHE A 11 -10.99 3.36 -0.17
N ILE A 12 -10.79 4.25 -1.15
CA ILE A 12 -9.65 4.19 -2.06
C ILE A 12 -9.06 5.58 -2.27
N MET A 13 -7.75 5.71 -2.04
CA MET A 13 -7.04 6.99 -2.13
C MET A 13 -5.71 6.84 -2.88
N PRO A 14 -5.46 7.63 -3.94
CA PRO A 14 -4.17 7.63 -4.61
C PRO A 14 -3.13 8.29 -3.71
N LEU A 15 -2.08 7.55 -3.39
CA LEU A 15 -0.97 7.99 -2.53
C LEU A 15 0.32 7.29 -2.98
N PRO A 16 1.48 7.95 -2.91
CA PRO A 16 2.74 7.31 -3.24
C PRO A 16 2.95 6.04 -2.40
N HIS A 17 3.27 4.93 -3.04
CA HIS A 17 3.67 3.71 -2.35
C HIS A 17 5.19 3.72 -2.17
N MET A 18 5.66 3.47 -0.95
CA MET A 18 7.08 3.44 -0.63
C MET A 18 7.44 2.17 0.12
N SER A 19 8.65 1.64 -0.13
CA SER A 19 9.24 0.54 0.63
C SER A 19 10.57 1.02 1.20
N LEU A 20 10.77 0.86 2.50
CA LEU A 20 11.99 1.25 3.20
C LEU A 20 12.66 0.01 3.78
N VAL A 21 13.99 -0.06 3.68
CA VAL A 21 14.80 -1.11 4.30
C VAL A 21 15.99 -0.52 5.05
N GLN A 22 16.52 -1.30 6.00
CA GLN A 22 17.70 -0.99 6.81
C GLN A 22 18.69 -2.17 6.74
N GLY A 23 19.98 -1.87 6.79
CA GLY A 23 21.07 -2.84 6.73
C GLY A 23 21.49 -3.22 5.30
N GLU A 24 22.80 -3.44 5.12
CA GLU A 24 23.45 -3.63 3.80
C GLU A 24 22.75 -4.68 2.93
N LYS A 25 22.48 -5.87 3.48
CA LYS A 25 21.83 -6.97 2.74
C LYS A 25 20.44 -6.60 2.22
N ASN A 26 19.69 -5.83 3.01
CA ASN A 26 18.35 -5.44 2.60
C ASN A 26 18.39 -4.30 1.57
N VAL A 27 19.35 -3.37 1.69
CA VAL A 27 19.61 -2.34 0.67
C VAL A 27 19.94 -2.99 -0.67
N GLU A 28 20.84 -3.98 -0.68
CA GLU A 28 21.17 -4.74 -1.89
C GLU A 28 19.94 -5.47 -2.46
N PHE A 29 19.17 -6.15 -1.61
CA PHE A 29 17.92 -6.81 -2.02
C PHE A 29 16.93 -5.83 -2.65
N LEU A 30 16.72 -4.67 -2.03
CA LEU A 30 15.77 -3.67 -2.52
C LEU A 30 16.24 -3.09 -3.87
N LYS A 31 17.55 -2.87 -4.03
CA LYS A 31 18.13 -2.44 -5.31
C LYS A 31 17.93 -3.48 -6.42
N ASN A 32 18.22 -4.75 -6.14
CA ASN A 32 17.99 -5.85 -7.10
C ASN A 32 16.51 -5.96 -7.49
N ARG A 33 15.61 -5.83 -6.51
CA ARG A 33 14.16 -5.79 -6.74
C ARG A 33 13.74 -4.60 -7.59
N PHE A 34 14.28 -3.41 -7.32
CA PHE A 34 14.03 -2.21 -8.13
C PHE A 34 14.45 -2.44 -9.59
N GLU A 35 15.67 -2.91 -9.83
CA GLU A 35 16.19 -3.14 -11.18
C GLU A 35 15.37 -4.20 -11.96
N ALA A 36 14.87 -5.22 -11.27
CA ALA A 36 14.02 -6.24 -11.87
C ALA A 36 12.62 -5.70 -12.23
N LEU A 37 11.98 -4.98 -11.29
CA LEU A 37 10.61 -4.53 -11.43
C LEU A 37 10.47 -3.31 -12.35
N SER A 38 11.43 -2.37 -12.33
CA SER A 38 11.38 -1.14 -13.16
C SER A 38 11.37 -1.42 -14.67
N LYS A 39 11.68 -2.64 -15.09
CA LYS A 39 11.57 -3.10 -16.50
C LYS A 39 10.14 -3.44 -16.90
N ASN A 40 9.22 -3.66 -15.95
CA ASN A 40 7.83 -3.98 -16.20
C ASN A 40 6.99 -2.68 -16.25
N PRO A 41 6.13 -2.48 -17.26
CA PRO A 41 5.27 -1.29 -17.38
C PRO A 41 4.44 -0.96 -16.13
N LEU A 42 4.08 -1.97 -15.33
CA LEU A 42 3.33 -1.79 -14.08
C LEU A 42 4.10 -1.01 -13.01
N PHE A 43 5.43 -0.92 -13.12
CA PHE A 43 6.30 -0.19 -12.20
C PHE A 43 6.98 1.00 -12.89
N HIS A 44 6.42 1.48 -14.01
CA HIS A 44 6.91 2.68 -14.66
C HIS A 44 6.85 3.89 -13.71
N GLY A 45 7.95 4.64 -13.63
CA GLY A 45 8.08 5.77 -12.72
C GLY A 45 8.45 5.39 -11.28
N MET A 46 8.81 4.13 -11.01
CA MET A 46 9.43 3.77 -9.73
C MET A 46 10.81 4.42 -9.60
N GLU A 47 11.12 4.93 -8.41
CA GLU A 47 12.38 5.56 -8.03
C GLU A 47 13.06 4.74 -6.93
N PHE A 48 14.40 4.77 -6.86
CA PHE A 48 15.21 4.18 -5.79
C PHE A 48 16.19 5.23 -5.24
N SER A 49 16.39 5.25 -3.92
CA SER A 49 17.46 6.03 -3.31
C SER A 49 17.94 5.44 -2.00
N ASP A 50 19.25 5.51 -1.77
CA ASP A 50 19.95 5.26 -0.51
C ASP A 50 20.59 6.56 0.05
N ALA A 51 20.38 7.69 -0.63
CA ALA A 51 20.94 8.97 -0.22
C ALA A 51 20.13 9.58 0.94
N PRO A 52 20.76 9.94 2.08
CA PRO A 52 20.05 10.47 3.24
C PRO A 52 19.16 11.69 2.95
N GLU A 53 19.59 12.58 2.05
CA GLU A 53 18.83 13.79 1.70
C GLU A 53 17.56 13.46 0.91
N THR A 54 17.61 12.49 -0.01
CA THR A 54 16.41 12.01 -0.72
C THR A 54 15.47 11.29 0.24
N LEU A 55 16.01 10.46 1.14
CA LEU A 55 15.21 9.76 2.15
C LEU A 55 14.51 10.74 3.10
N LYS A 56 15.17 11.83 3.53
CA LYS A 56 14.55 12.90 4.33
C LYS A 56 13.41 13.59 3.58
N LYS A 57 13.55 13.80 2.27
CA LYS A 57 12.50 14.39 1.43
C LYS A 57 11.27 13.47 1.32
N TRP A 58 11.49 12.16 1.15
CA TRP A 58 10.40 11.19 0.98
C TRP A 58 9.73 10.79 2.29
N LEU A 59 10.53 10.61 3.36
CA LEU A 59 10.11 10.00 4.62
C LEU A 59 10.55 10.88 5.81
N PRO A 60 10.14 12.16 5.88
CA PRO A 60 10.69 13.13 6.84
C PRO A 60 10.53 12.67 8.29
N LEU A 61 9.36 12.15 8.66
CA LEU A 61 9.08 11.67 10.02
C LEU A 61 9.87 10.41 10.40
N ILE A 62 10.21 9.56 9.43
CA ILE A 62 11.03 8.37 9.70
C ILE A 62 12.49 8.76 9.89
N MET A 63 12.96 9.75 9.12
CA MET A 63 14.34 10.21 9.12
C MET A 63 14.64 11.22 10.25
N GLU A 64 13.62 11.83 10.83
CA GLU A 64 13.76 12.76 11.95
C GLU A 64 14.51 12.10 13.13
N GLY A 65 15.55 12.77 13.63
CA GLY A 65 16.36 12.28 14.75
C GLY A 65 17.26 11.08 14.47
N ARG A 66 17.27 10.53 13.25
CA ARG A 66 18.17 9.42 12.89
C ARG A 66 19.56 9.90 12.51
N THR A 67 20.58 9.29 13.10
CA THR A 67 21.96 9.38 12.60
C THR A 67 22.15 8.36 11.47
N PRO A 68 22.79 8.72 10.33
CA PRO A 68 23.00 7.85 9.18
C PRO A 68 24.11 6.81 9.40
N ASN A 69 24.09 6.15 10.56
CA ASN A 69 25.11 5.18 10.96
C ASN A 69 24.81 3.76 10.44
N GLU A 70 23.59 3.53 9.94
CA GLU A 70 23.19 2.27 9.33
C GLU A 70 22.73 2.52 7.88
N PRO A 71 23.15 1.68 6.91
CA PRO A 71 22.68 1.77 5.54
C PRO A 71 21.16 1.67 5.44
N MET A 72 20.55 2.57 4.68
CA MET A 72 19.12 2.62 4.45
C MET A 72 18.84 2.89 2.97
N ALA A 73 17.76 2.32 2.45
CA ALA A 73 17.32 2.62 1.11
C ALA A 73 15.79 2.56 1.03
N ALA A 74 15.23 3.31 0.09
CA ALA A 74 13.82 3.27 -0.21
C ALA A 74 13.57 3.20 -1.71
N THR A 75 12.44 2.58 -2.07
CA THR A 75 11.79 2.80 -3.37
C THR A 75 10.52 3.61 -3.19
N LYS A 76 10.15 4.36 -4.21
CA LYS A 76 8.94 5.18 -4.27
C LYS A 76 8.27 5.02 -5.63
N ILE A 77 6.94 4.95 -5.64
CA ILE A 77 6.15 5.03 -6.87
C ILE A 77 4.90 5.88 -6.62
N ASP A 78 4.73 6.95 -7.40
CA ASP A 78 3.65 7.94 -7.18
C ASP A 78 2.27 7.43 -7.61
N SER A 79 2.21 6.41 -8.46
CA SER A 79 0.97 5.76 -8.90
C SER A 79 0.40 4.76 -7.88
N GLY A 80 0.93 4.74 -6.65
CA GLY A 80 0.42 3.92 -5.56
C GLY A 80 -1.02 4.27 -5.19
N THR A 81 -1.66 3.38 -4.42
CA THR A 81 -3.02 3.56 -3.94
C THR A 81 -3.19 2.85 -2.62
N ASP A 82 -3.77 3.55 -1.64
CA ASP A 82 -4.19 2.96 -0.39
C ASP A 82 -5.66 2.53 -0.46
N VAL A 83 -5.99 1.42 0.22
CA VAL A 83 -7.34 0.85 0.23
C VAL A 83 -7.77 0.55 1.65
N ASN A 84 -8.79 1.25 2.13
CA ASN A 84 -9.48 0.93 3.37
C ASN A 84 -10.44 -0.25 3.13
N PHE A 85 -9.91 -1.47 3.21
CA PHE A 85 -10.69 -2.69 3.03
C PHE A 85 -11.84 -2.81 4.02
N GLY A 86 -11.73 -2.25 5.22
CA GLY A 86 -12.83 -2.24 6.19
C GLY A 86 -14.01 -1.39 5.72
N ALA A 87 -13.74 -0.19 5.20
CA ALA A 87 -14.77 0.69 4.65
C ALA A 87 -15.41 0.04 3.41
N LEU A 88 -14.60 -0.45 2.48
CA LEU A 88 -15.08 -1.16 1.29
C LEU A 88 -15.96 -2.36 1.66
N THR A 89 -15.54 -3.17 2.63
CA THR A 89 -16.29 -4.34 3.09
C THR A 89 -17.67 -3.94 3.63
N ARG A 90 -17.75 -2.93 4.50
CA ARG A 90 -19.03 -2.42 5.01
C ARG A 90 -19.93 -1.92 3.88
N MET A 91 -19.39 -1.13 2.94
CA MET A 91 -20.15 -0.64 1.78
C MET A 91 -20.71 -1.79 0.93
N LEU A 92 -19.94 -2.86 0.71
CA LEU A 92 -20.40 -4.04 -0.01
C LEU A 92 -21.54 -4.74 0.73
N PHE A 93 -21.40 -4.95 2.04
CA PHE A 93 -22.42 -5.62 2.85
C PHE A 93 -23.70 -4.79 2.99
N ASP A 94 -23.59 -3.48 3.17
CA ASP A 94 -24.73 -2.56 3.19
C ASP A 94 -25.55 -2.68 1.89
N TYR A 95 -24.86 -2.76 0.75
CA TYR A 95 -25.52 -2.98 -0.54
C TYR A 95 -26.18 -4.36 -0.62
N LEU A 96 -25.51 -5.42 -0.16
CA LEU A 96 -26.09 -6.78 -0.17
C LEU A 96 -27.35 -6.89 0.68
N GLN A 97 -27.44 -6.19 1.81
CA GLN A 97 -28.67 -6.13 2.61
C GLN A 97 -29.84 -5.54 1.82
N THR A 98 -29.60 -4.54 0.94
CA THR A 98 -30.64 -4.02 0.02
C THR A 98 -31.07 -5.02 -1.06
N LYS A 99 -30.31 -6.09 -1.25
CA LYS A 99 -30.59 -7.19 -2.19
C LYS A 99 -31.19 -8.42 -1.51
N ASN A 100 -31.70 -8.26 -0.29
CA ASN A 100 -32.33 -9.33 0.48
C ASN A 100 -31.36 -10.50 0.77
N VAL A 101 -30.07 -10.20 0.90
CA VAL A 101 -29.05 -11.15 1.34
C VAL A 101 -29.01 -11.15 2.87
N GLU A 102 -29.10 -12.33 3.46
CA GLU A 102 -29.01 -12.52 4.90
C GLU A 102 -27.54 -12.47 5.35
N LEU A 103 -27.24 -11.67 6.38
CA LEU A 103 -25.90 -11.55 6.96
C LEU A 103 -25.86 -12.17 8.34
N ASN A 104 -25.04 -13.21 8.49
CA ASN A 104 -24.88 -13.97 9.73
C ASN A 104 -23.53 -13.64 10.38
N TYR A 105 -23.56 -12.84 11.45
CA TYR A 105 -22.37 -12.50 12.23
C TYR A 105 -22.21 -13.46 13.41
N LYS A 106 -20.96 -13.64 13.88
CA LYS A 106 -20.63 -14.51 15.03
C LYS A 106 -21.14 -15.96 14.85
N HIS A 107 -21.20 -16.41 13.61
CA HIS A 107 -21.64 -17.76 13.26
C HIS A 107 -20.41 -18.64 12.94
N SER A 108 -20.39 -19.86 13.47
CA SER A 108 -19.35 -20.84 13.16
C SER A 108 -19.84 -21.76 12.04
N VAL A 109 -19.03 -21.94 10.99
CA VAL A 109 -19.34 -22.88 9.90
C VAL A 109 -18.49 -24.13 10.11
N GLU A 110 -19.13 -25.22 10.54
CA GLU A 110 -18.43 -26.47 10.88
C GLU A 110 -18.27 -27.42 9.69
N ASN A 111 -19.16 -27.32 8.70
CA ASN A 111 -19.11 -28.11 7.48
C ASN A 111 -19.83 -27.38 6.33
N ILE A 112 -19.45 -27.71 5.09
CA ILE A 112 -20.10 -27.24 3.87
C ILE A 112 -20.64 -28.49 3.17
N LYS A 113 -21.90 -28.45 2.74
CA LYS A 113 -22.52 -29.53 1.93
C LYS A 113 -22.20 -29.39 0.46
#